data_AF-A0A820IMV8-F1
#
_entry.id   AF-A0A820IMV8-F1
#
_cell.length_a   1.000
_cell.length_b   1.000
_cell.length_c   1.000
_cell.angle_alpha   90.00
_cell.angle_beta   90.00
_cell.angle_gamma   90.00
#
_symmetry.space_group_name_H-M   'P 1'
#
loop_
_entity.id
_entity.type
_entity.pdbx_description
1 polymer ?
#
loop_
_entity_poly.entity_id
_entity_poly.type
_entity_poly.pdbx_seq_one_letter_code
_entity_poly.pdbx_strand_id
1 'polypeptide(L)' 'QIRLSSEIGDPNALVKSYLFLSLSYLQQKRYDEVRTILRFQYRRIQQKDITEDRLPVMCIALWKKMKYAIKLNQ' A
#
# COMPACT_ATOMS: atom_id res chain seq x y z
N GLN A 1 0.48 -1.29 15.27
CA GLN A 1 0.88 -2.48 14.49
C GLN A 1 2.17 -2.28 13.69
N ILE A 2 2.38 -1.15 12.99
CA ILE A 2 3.61 -0.90 12.18
C ILE A 2 4.92 -1.09 12.96
N ARG A 3 4.93 -0.72 14.26
CA ARG A 3 6.13 -0.77 15.11
C ARG A 3 6.61 -2.19 15.44
N LEU A 4 5.72 -3.19 15.39
CA LEU A 4 6.06 -4.59 15.72
C LEU A 4 6.59 -5.33 14.49
N SER A 5 6.06 -5.05 13.30
CA SER A 5 6.45 -5.74 12.06
C SER A 5 7.87 -5.36 11.60
N SER A 6 8.37 -4.18 11.96
CA SER A 6 9.76 -3.79 11.68
C SER A 6 10.79 -4.55 12.53
N GLU A 7 10.40 -5.03 13.71
CA GLU A 7 11.29 -5.78 14.62
C GLU A 7 11.37 -7.27 14.25
N ILE A 8 10.37 -7.79 13.53
CA ILE A 8 10.26 -9.21 13.15
C ILE A 8 10.95 -9.52 11.80
N GLY A 9 11.29 -8.50 11.02
CA GLY A 9 12.06 -8.67 9.77
C GLY A 9 11.29 -9.29 8.60
N ASP A 10 9.97 -9.51 8.71
CA ASP A 10 9.14 -10.04 7.61
C ASP A 10 8.75 -8.92 6.61
N PRO A 11 9.30 -8.93 5.38
CA PRO A 11 8.98 -7.93 4.36
C PRO A 11 7.50 -7.94 3.97
N ASN A 12 6.84 -9.11 4.02
CA ASN A 12 5.43 -9.25 3.67
C ASN A 12 4.53 -8.53 4.69
N ALA A 13 4.80 -8.71 5.98
CA ALA A 13 4.07 -8.03 7.06
C ALA A 13 4.22 -6.50 6.99
N LEU A 14 5.41 -6.01 6.63
CA LEU A 14 5.64 -4.58 6.42
C LEU A 14 4.78 -4.04 5.27
N VAL A 15 4.78 -4.70 4.12
CA VAL A 15 3.98 -4.27 2.95
C VAL A 15 2.49 -4.26 3.28
N LYS A 16 1.98 -5.29 3.95
CA LYS A 16 0.59 -5.33 4.43
C LYS A 16 0.27 -4.14 5.33
N SER A 17 1.16 -3.83 6.27
CA SER A 17 0.99 -2.70 7.19
C SER A 17 0.89 -1.37 6.45
N TYR A 18 1.74 -1.17 5.43
CA TYR A 18 1.70 0.02 4.57
C TYR A 18 0.45 0.08 3.67
N LEU A 19 -0.06 -1.07 3.22
CA LEU A 19 -1.32 -1.15 2.48
C LEU A 19 -2.51 -0.75 3.36
N PHE A 20 -2.55 -1.20 4.61
CA PHE A 20 -3.57 -0.77 5.57
C PHE A 20 -3.45 0.73 5.91
N LEU A 21 -2.23 1.24 6.07
CA LEU A 21 -2.02 2.68 6.26
C LEU A 21 -2.53 3.49 5.06
N SER A 22 -2.29 3.00 3.84
CA SER A 22 -2.78 3.61 2.61
C SER A 22 -4.31 3.62 2.54
N LEU A 23 -4.99 2.58 3.06
CA LEU A 23 -6.45 2.58 3.20
C LEU A 23 -6.92 3.69 4.15
N SER A 24 -6.26 3.88 5.28
CA SER A 24 -6.60 4.96 6.22
C SER A 24 -6.39 6.34 5.60
N TYR A 25 -5.28 6.57 4.89
CA TYR A 25 -5.06 7.84 4.19
C TYR A 25 -6.06 8.08 3.06
N LEU A 26 -6.48 7.02 2.36
CA LEU A 26 -7.52 7.13 1.34
C LEU A 26 -8.85 7.61 1.94
N GLN A 27 -9.23 7.11 3.12
CA GLN A 27 -10.43 7.58 3.84
C GLN A 27 -10.30 9.04 4.28
N GLN A 28 -9.10 9.49 4.63
CA GLN A 28 -8.80 10.87 5.00
C GLN A 28 -8.66 11.81 3.77
N LYS A 29 -8.92 11.33 2.55
CA LYS A 29 -8.73 12.07 1.29
C LYS A 29 -7.29 12.55 1.05
N ARG A 30 -6.31 11.91 1.69
CA ARG A 30 -4.88 12.19 1.58
C ARG A 30 -4.25 11.40 0.43
N TYR A 31 -4.56 11.82 -0.79
CA TYR A 31 -4.29 11.01 -1.99
C TYR A 31 -2.80 10.97 -2.38
N ASP A 32 -2.03 12.03 -2.10
CA ASP A 32 -0.61 12.11 -2.46
C ASP A 32 0.25 11.14 -1.64
N GLU A 33 -0.08 10.98 -0.36
CA GLU A 33 0.56 10.04 0.55
C GLU A 33 0.25 8.60 0.13
N VAL A 34 -1.01 8.31 -0.20
CA VAL A 34 -1.41 7.00 -0.73
C VAL A 34 -0.63 6.68 -2.01
N ARG A 35 -0.51 7.65 -2.91
CA ARG A 35 0.22 7.48 -4.18
C ARG A 35 1.69 7.14 -3.95
N THR A 36 2.31 7.81 -2.98
CA THR A 36 3.73 7.66 -2.65
C THR A 36 4.00 6.29 -2.04
N ILE A 37 3.18 5.89 -1.06
CA ILE A 37 3.31 4.58 -0.40
C ILE A 37 3.08 3.46 -1.41
N LEU A 38 2.00 3.51 -2.20
CA LEU A 38 1.69 2.46 -3.17
C LEU A 38 2.80 2.27 -4.21
N ARG A 39 3.38 3.36 -4.73
CA ARG A 39 4.51 3.26 -5.67
C ARG A 39 5.73 2.60 -5.04
N PHE A 40 6.07 3.00 -3.81
CA PHE A 40 7.20 2.43 -3.10
C PHE A 40 7.01 0.93 -2.82
N GLN A 41 5.84 0.54 -2.31
CA GLN A 41 5.55 -0.88 -2.04
C GLN A 41 5.50 -1.70 -3.32
N TYR A 42 4.88 -1.18 -4.39
CA TYR A 42 4.83 -1.87 -5.67
C TYR A 42 6.22 -2.13 -6.27
N ARG A 43 7.14 -1.15 -6.16
CA ARG A 43 8.53 -1.33 -6.57
C ARG A 43 9.25 -2.42 -5.77
N ARG A 44 9.06 -2.46 -4.44
CA ARG A 44 9.64 -3.50 -3.58
C ARG A 44 9.13 -4.90 -3.93
N ILE A 45 7.83 -5.01 -4.24
CA ILE A 45 7.23 -6.27 -4.71
C ILE A 45 7.88 -6.71 -6.03
N GLN A 46 8.07 -5.79 -6.98
CA GLN A 46 8.72 -6.10 -8.26
C GLN A 46 10.18 -6.52 -8.13
N GLN A 47 10.88 -6.07 -7.09
CA GLN A 47 12.26 -6.47 -6.79
C GLN A 47 12.36 -7.91 -6.26
N LYS A 48 11.24 -8.65 -6.15
CA LYS A 48 11.15 -10.03 -5.63
C LYS A 48 11.62 -10.20 -4.19
N ASP A 49 11.71 -9.12 -3.42
CA ASP A 49 11.92 -9.17 -1.96
C ASP A 49 10.71 -9.80 -1.22
N ILE A 50 9.61 -10.04 -1.94
CA ILE A 50 8.30 -10.39 -1.42
C ILE A 50 7.80 -11.60 -2.19
N THR A 51 7.52 -12.68 -1.46
CA THR A 51 7.08 -13.98 -2.00
C THR A 51 5.56 -14.11 -2.10
N GLU A 52 4.79 -13.17 -1.56
CA GLU A 52 3.32 -13.26 -1.53
C GLU A 52 2.66 -12.64 -2.76
N ASP A 53 2.15 -13.50 -3.66
CA ASP A 53 1.52 -13.13 -4.94
C ASP A 53 0.29 -12.22 -4.83
N ARG A 54 -0.35 -12.19 -3.66
CA ARG A 54 -1.55 -11.37 -3.43
C ARG A 54 -1.24 -9.89 -3.23
N LEU A 55 -0.05 -9.55 -2.76
CA LEU A 55 0.34 -8.16 -2.47
C LEU A 55 0.35 -7.25 -3.70
N PRO A 56 0.90 -7.65 -4.87
CA PRO A 56 0.81 -6.81 -6.07
C PRO A 56 -0.65 -6.58 -6.50
N VAL A 57 -1.52 -7.58 -6.36
CA VAL A 57 -2.96 -7.45 -6.66
C VAL A 57 -3.62 -6.42 -5.73
N MET A 58 -3.30 -6.46 -4.44
CA MET A 58 -3.80 -5.48 -3.46
C MET A 58 -3.33 -4.06 -3.77
N CYS A 59 -2.05 -3.86 -4.12
CA CYS A 59 -1.53 -2.56 -4.55
C CYS A 59 -2.32 -1.99 -5.74
N ILE A 60 -2.56 -2.82 -6.76
CA ILE A 60 -3.29 -2.41 -7.97
C ILE A 60 -4.76 -2.08 -7.64
N ALA A 61 -5.41 -2.91 -6.83
CA ALA A 61 -6.79 -2.68 -6.40
C ALA A 61 -6.92 -1.34 -5.64
N LEU A 62 -5.99 -1.07 -4.72
CA LEU A 62 -5.98 0.18 -3.96
C LEU A 62 -5.75 1.40 -4.85
N TRP A 63 -4.85 1.29 -5.83
CA TRP A 63 -4.59 2.34 -6.81
C TRP A 63 -5.83 2.68 -7.65
N LYS A 64 -6.58 1.66 -8.10
CA LYS A 64 -7.85 1.86 -8.80
C LYS A 64 -8.86 2.56 -7.91
N LYS A 65 -8.99 2.12 -6.64
CA LYS A 65 -9.89 2.73 -5.65
C LYS A 65 -9.55 4.20 -5.39
N MET A 66 -8.26 4.52 -5.29
CA MET A 66 -7.77 5.89 -5.16
C MET A 66 -8.15 6.74 -6.36
N LYS A 67 -7.89 6.29 -7.59
CA LYS A 67 -8.26 7.02 -8.81
C LYS A 67 -9.77 7.30 -8.89
N TYR A 68 -10.58 6.31 -8.54
CA TYR A 68 -12.03 6.47 -8.50
C TYR A 68 -12.46 7.49 -7.44
N ALA A 69 -11.89 7.43 -6.24
CA ALA A 69 -12.18 8.39 -5.18
C ALA A 69 -11.79 9.83 -5.55
N ILE A 70 -10.65 10.03 -6.23
CA ILE A 70 -10.25 11.34 -6.75
C ILE A 70 -11.28 11.84 -7.76
N LYS A 71 -11.65 11.01 -8.74
CA LYS A 71 -12.63 11.36 -9.77
C LYS A 71 -14.00 11.72 -9.20
N LEU A 72 -14.42 11.08 -8.11
CA LEU A 72 -15.72 11.35 -7.47
C LEU A 72 -15.73 12.64 -6.63
N ASN A 73 -14.55 13.12 -6.20
CA ASN A 73 -14.42 14.33 -5.38
C ASN A 73 -13.89 15.54 -6.19
N GLN A 74 -13.74 15.40 -7.51
CA GLN A 74 -13.49 16.49 -8.47
C GLN A 74 -14.81 16.94 -9.07
#